data_AF-A0A534MCN2-F1
#
_entry.id   AF-A0A534MCN2-F1
#
_cell.length_a   1.000
_cell.length_b   1.000
_cell.length_c   1.000
_cell.angle_alpha   90.00
_cell.angle_beta   90.00
_cell.angle_gamma   90.00
#
_symmetry.space_group_name_H-M   'P 1'
#
loop_
_entity.id
_entity.type
_entity.pdbx_description
1 polymer ?
#
loop_
_entity_poly.entity_id
_entity_poly.type
_entity_poly.pdbx_seq_one_letter_code
_entity_poly.pdbx_strand_id
1 'polypeptide(L)'
;MRPGLDVKTVIVESKLGILRDRVLVGGREIAVHRGRHGWRLVAAARGGLGRVQYDGWRDRLTIQSPSGSLEIRFRWRNTMFPWRGRVYRVGSMLGNRVTLFRGGEPVAVGKITWGGVRFEMMDPELQDIERELALGFGLRAQAIATAVVAGVY
;
A
#
# COMPACT_ATOMS: atom_id res chain seq x y z
N MET A 1 20.40 19.19 -16.96
CA MET A 1 19.11 18.55 -17.28
C MET A 1 19.06 17.20 -16.59
N ARG A 2 18.32 17.07 -15.48
CA ARG A 2 18.11 15.78 -14.80
C ARG A 2 16.81 15.18 -15.35
N PRO A 3 16.76 13.89 -15.72
CA PRO A 3 15.53 13.29 -16.23
C PRO A 3 14.48 13.44 -15.13
N GLY A 4 13.45 14.24 -15.42
CA GLY A 4 12.33 14.44 -14.52
C GLY A 4 11.77 13.07 -14.17
N LEU A 5 11.67 12.82 -12.86
CA LEU A 5 10.84 11.75 -12.34
C LEU A 5 9.46 11.93 -12.95
N ASP A 6 9.16 11.12 -13.95
CA ASP A 6 7.89 11.12 -14.67
C ASP A 6 6.86 10.44 -13.75
N VAL A 7 6.54 11.13 -12.65
CA VAL A 7 5.64 10.62 -11.64
C VAL A 7 4.24 10.73 -12.19
N LYS A 8 3.66 9.59 -12.57
CA LYS A 8 2.30 9.58 -13.09
C LYS A 8 1.31 9.78 -11.95
N THR A 9 0.31 10.61 -12.21
CA THR A 9 -0.91 10.68 -11.42
C THR A 9 -1.67 9.38 -11.60
N VAL A 10 -1.40 8.39 -10.75
CA VAL A 10 -2.19 7.16 -10.69
C VAL A 10 -3.06 7.22 -9.45
N ILE A 11 -4.38 7.21 -9.67
CA ILE A 11 -5.36 7.13 -8.59
C ILE A 11 -5.59 5.65 -8.30
N VAL A 12 -4.97 5.14 -7.23
CA VAL A 12 -5.21 3.78 -6.74
C VAL A 12 -5.84 3.87 -5.36
N GLU A 13 -7.09 3.45 -5.24
CA GLU A 13 -7.86 3.51 -4.01
C GLU A 13 -8.28 2.11 -3.56
N SER A 14 -7.84 1.70 -2.37
CA SER A 14 -8.39 0.50 -1.72
C SER A 14 -9.65 0.87 -0.95
N LYS A 15 -10.76 0.16 -1.19
CA LYS A 15 -11.95 0.17 -0.35
C LYS A 15 -12.13 -1.20 0.28
N LEU A 16 -11.85 -1.27 1.56
CA LEU A 16 -11.96 -2.45 2.41
C LEU A 16 -13.29 -2.38 3.15
N GLY A 17 -14.25 -3.19 2.74
CA GLY A 17 -15.57 -3.24 3.35
C GLY A 17 -15.70 -4.42 4.33
N ILE A 18 -16.81 -4.47 5.07
CA ILE A 18 -17.14 -5.63 5.90
C ILE A 18 -17.36 -6.87 5.01
N LEU A 19 -18.08 -6.69 3.89
CA LEU A 19 -18.50 -7.77 2.98
C LEU A 19 -17.56 -7.99 1.77
N ARG A 20 -16.98 -6.93 1.21
CA ARG A 20 -16.12 -7.01 0.00
C ARG A 20 -14.99 -6.00 0.04
N ASP A 21 -13.82 -6.44 -0.39
CA ASP A 21 -12.63 -5.63 -0.57
C ASP A 21 -12.46 -5.34 -2.08
N ARG A 22 -12.13 -4.11 -2.45
CA ARG A 22 -11.93 -3.71 -3.85
C ARG A 22 -10.82 -2.67 -3.98
N VAL A 23 -10.12 -2.68 -5.10
CA VAL A 23 -9.12 -1.66 -5.45
C VAL A 23 -9.58 -0.95 -6.72
N LEU A 24 -9.68 0.37 -6.68
CA LEU A 24 -10.05 1.22 -7.81
C LEU A 24 -8.77 1.79 -8.41
N VAL A 25 -8.47 1.49 -9.67
CA VAL A 25 -7.34 2.06 -10.42
C VAL A 25 -7.89 2.94 -11.53
N GLY A 26 -7.68 4.25 -11.47
CA GLY A 26 -8.18 5.18 -12.47
C GLY A 26 -9.71 5.11 -12.66
N GLY A 27 -10.45 4.79 -11.59
CA GLY A 27 -11.91 4.59 -11.63
C GLY A 27 -12.38 3.19 -12.01
N ARG A 28 -11.48 2.29 -12.44
CA ARG A 28 -11.81 0.88 -12.72
C ARG A 28 -11.73 0.04 -11.45
N GLU A 29 -12.81 -0.65 -11.13
CA GLU A 29 -12.87 -1.56 -9.98
C GLU A 29 -12.16 -2.88 -10.28
N ILE A 30 -11.27 -3.28 -9.37
CA ILE A 30 -10.55 -4.55 -9.36
C ILE A 30 -10.97 -5.27 -8.08
N ALA A 31 -11.57 -6.44 -8.25
CA ALA A 31 -11.99 -7.27 -7.13
C ALA A 31 -10.77 -7.75 -6.32
N VAL A 32 -10.89 -7.68 -4.99
CA VAL A 32 -9.93 -8.28 -4.07
C VAL A 32 -10.58 -9.51 -3.46
N HIS A 33 -9.93 -10.66 -3.60
CA HIS A 33 -10.41 -11.91 -3.01
C HIS A 33 -9.74 -12.14 -1.66
N ARG A 34 -10.52 -12.54 -0.66
CA ARG A 34 -10.01 -12.93 0.65
C ARG A 34 -9.46 -14.35 0.56
N GLY A 35 -8.15 -14.50 0.66
CA GLY A 35 -7.46 -15.78 0.73
C GLY A 35 -7.46 -16.36 2.14
N ARG A 36 -6.88 -17.56 2.28
CA ARG A 36 -6.66 -18.21 3.59
C ARG A 36 -5.65 -17.42 4.43
N HIS A 37 -5.67 -17.58 5.75
CA HIS A 37 -4.68 -16.98 6.68
C HIS A 37 -4.53 -15.45 6.59
N GLY A 38 -5.59 -14.72 6.25
CA GLY A 38 -5.54 -13.25 6.17
C GLY A 38 -4.89 -12.70 4.90
N TRP A 39 -4.55 -13.56 3.93
CA TRP A 39 -4.11 -13.11 2.62
C TRP A 39 -5.27 -12.42 1.87
N ARG A 40 -4.91 -11.43 1.06
CA ARG A 40 -5.77 -10.71 0.12
C ARG A 40 -5.16 -10.84 -1.26
N LEU A 41 -5.94 -11.30 -2.21
CA LEU A 41 -5.51 -11.58 -3.58
C LEU A 41 -6.06 -10.48 -4.48
N VAL A 42 -5.19 -9.87 -5.27
CA VAL A 42 -5.55 -8.79 -6.21
C VAL A 42 -4.88 -9.05 -7.54
N ALA A 43 -5.53 -8.69 -8.65
CA ALA A 43 -4.90 -8.75 -9.96
C ALA A 43 -3.73 -7.75 -10.03
N ALA A 44 -2.52 -8.24 -10.28
CA ALA A 44 -1.31 -7.41 -10.33
C ALA A 44 -1.34 -6.46 -11.54
N ALA A 45 -0.61 -5.34 -11.46
CA ALA A 45 -0.60 -4.31 -12.50
C ALA A 45 -0.18 -4.85 -13.88
N ARG A 46 0.83 -5.73 -13.92
CA ARG A 46 1.37 -6.34 -15.15
C ARG A 46 0.79 -7.71 -15.51
N GLY A 47 -0.36 -8.06 -14.93
CA GLY A 47 -0.96 -9.39 -15.08
C GLY A 47 -0.42 -10.40 -14.07
N GLY A 48 -1.18 -11.49 -13.88
CA GLY A 48 -0.99 -12.42 -12.77
C GLY A 48 -1.68 -11.97 -11.50
N LEU A 49 -1.39 -12.68 -10.40
CA LEU A 49 -2.10 -12.55 -9.13
C LEU A 49 -1.13 -12.10 -8.03
N GLY A 50 -1.32 -10.88 -7.54
CA GLY A 50 -0.64 -10.36 -6.35
C GLY A 50 -1.32 -10.85 -5.07
N ARG A 51 -0.54 -11.10 -4.03
CA ARG A 51 -1.00 -11.47 -2.70
C ARG A 51 -0.46 -10.50 -1.67
N VAL A 52 -1.33 -10.06 -0.78
CA VAL A 52 -1.02 -9.08 0.26
C VAL A 52 -1.51 -9.62 1.59
N GLN A 53 -0.68 -9.56 2.62
CA GLN A 53 -1.05 -9.94 3.97
C GLN A 53 -0.56 -8.87 4.93
N TYR A 54 -1.42 -8.47 5.85
CA TYR A 54 -1.05 -7.60 6.95
C TYR A 54 -1.22 -8.35 8.27
N ASP A 55 -0.12 -8.53 8.99
CA ASP A 55 -0.05 -9.11 10.34
C ASP A 55 -0.06 -7.95 11.36
N GLY A 56 -1.25 -7.66 11.89
CA GLY A 56 -1.46 -6.58 12.84
C GLY A 56 -0.77 -6.79 14.19
N TRP A 57 -0.49 -8.03 14.57
CA TRP A 57 0.24 -8.34 15.81
C TRP A 57 1.72 -7.94 15.71
N ARG A 58 2.32 -8.07 14.53
CA ARG A 58 3.73 -7.73 14.27
C ARG A 58 3.91 -6.40 13.53
N ASP A 59 2.83 -5.65 13.30
CA ASP A 59 2.74 -4.46 12.43
C ASP A 59 3.55 -4.67 11.12
N ARG A 60 3.22 -5.75 10.40
CA ARG A 60 4.00 -6.23 9.27
C ARG A 60 3.14 -6.47 8.04
N LEU A 61 3.55 -5.87 6.93
CA LEU A 61 2.92 -6.02 5.63
C LEU A 61 3.81 -6.86 4.71
N THR A 62 3.27 -7.95 4.20
CA THR A 62 3.92 -8.82 3.21
C THR A 62 3.20 -8.68 1.88
N ILE A 63 3.95 -8.39 0.83
CA ILE A 63 3.45 -8.31 -0.54
C ILE A 63 4.21 -9.32 -1.38
N GLN A 64 3.46 -10.12 -2.14
CA GLN A 64 3.97 -11.05 -3.13
C GLN A 64 3.31 -10.71 -4.46
N SER A 65 4.06 -10.10 -5.36
CA SER A 65 3.61 -9.79 -6.71
C SER A 65 4.36 -10.69 -7.71
N PRO A 66 3.83 -10.95 -8.91
CA PRO A 66 4.59 -11.59 -9.99
C PRO A 66 5.90 -10.87 -10.31
N SER A 67 5.95 -9.56 -10.07
CA SER A 67 7.13 -8.71 -10.25
C SER A 67 8.19 -8.86 -9.16
N GLY A 68 7.87 -9.51 -8.03
CA GLY A 68 8.74 -9.65 -6.87
C GLY A 68 7.97 -9.62 -5.55
N SER A 69 8.64 -10.02 -4.47
CA SER A 69 8.12 -9.97 -3.11
C SER A 69 8.84 -8.89 -2.29
N LEU A 70 8.11 -8.29 -1.34
CA LEU A 70 8.67 -7.39 -0.35
C LEU A 70 7.96 -7.54 0.99
N GLU A 71 8.66 -7.16 2.05
CA GLU A 71 8.13 -7.09 3.41
C GLU A 71 8.38 -5.69 3.97
N ILE A 72 7.34 -5.08 4.54
CA ILE A 72 7.41 -3.80 5.24
C ILE A 72 7.11 -4.07 6.71
N ARG A 73 8.11 -3.83 7.57
CA ARG A 73 7.95 -3.89 9.02
C ARG A 73 7.78 -2.48 9.53
N PHE A 74 6.56 -2.13 9.90
CA PHE A 74 6.26 -0.79 10.36
C PHE A 74 6.83 -0.60 11.76
N ARG A 75 7.58 0.49 11.90
CA ARG A 75 8.14 0.98 13.15
C ARG A 75 7.60 2.39 13.36
N TRP A 76 7.45 2.77 14.64
CA TRP A 76 7.00 4.10 15.03
C TRP A 76 7.75 5.23 14.31
N ARG A 77 9.06 5.05 14.07
CA ARG A 77 9.90 5.93 13.25
C ARG A 77 10.80 5.09 12.34
N ASN A 78 11.13 5.63 11.16
CA ASN A 78 12.07 5.05 10.19
C ASN A 78 11.65 3.68 9.63
N THR A 79 10.38 3.54 9.24
CA THR A 79 9.95 2.36 8.45
C THR A 79 10.61 2.41 7.08
N MET A 80 11.33 1.34 6.71
CA MET A 80 12.02 1.23 5.43
C MET A 80 11.79 -0.15 4.84
N PHE A 81 11.78 -0.26 3.51
CA PHE A 81 11.65 -1.52 2.80
C PHE A 81 12.47 -1.51 1.50
N PRO A 82 13.09 -2.65 1.13
CA PRO A 82 13.75 -2.78 -0.15
C PRO A 82 12.75 -3.13 -1.26
N TRP A 83 12.94 -2.56 -2.45
CA TRP A 83 12.25 -2.94 -3.68
C TRP A 83 13.14 -2.68 -4.90
N ARG A 84 13.30 -3.68 -5.78
CA ARG A 84 14.13 -3.60 -7.01
C ARG A 84 15.51 -2.97 -6.81
N GLY A 85 16.21 -3.38 -5.75
CA GLY A 85 17.56 -2.89 -5.44
C GLY A 85 17.62 -1.47 -4.86
N ARG A 86 16.47 -0.84 -4.59
CA ARG A 86 16.37 0.46 -3.93
C ARG A 86 15.75 0.32 -2.55
N VAL A 87 16.07 1.26 -1.66
CA VAL A 87 15.47 1.34 -0.33
C VAL A 87 14.49 2.50 -0.31
N TYR A 88 13.25 2.19 0.04
CA TYR A 88 12.18 3.16 0.20
C TYR A 88 11.89 3.33 1.68
N ARG A 89 11.60 4.56 2.07
CA ARG A 89 11.21 4.94 3.43
C ARG A 89 9.72 5.28 3.43
N VAL A 90 8.99 4.68 4.36
CA VAL A 90 7.61 5.09 4.64
C VAL A 90 7.66 6.26 5.61
N GLY A 91 7.05 7.36 5.21
CA GLY A 91 6.80 8.53 6.05
C GLY A 91 5.86 8.21 7.20
N SER A 92 5.69 9.19 8.09
CA SER A 92 4.68 9.05 9.14
C SER A 92 3.30 8.86 8.51
N MET A 93 2.57 7.84 8.96
CA MET A 93 1.15 7.67 8.66
C MET A 93 0.26 8.36 9.71
N LEU A 94 0.84 9.11 10.66
CA LEU A 94 0.08 9.92 11.61
C LEU A 94 -0.60 11.06 10.84
N GLY A 95 -1.94 11.01 10.76
CA GLY A 95 -2.78 11.94 10.01
C GLY A 95 -3.58 11.27 8.90
N ASN A 96 -4.00 12.03 7.90
CA ASN A 96 -4.80 11.56 6.77
C ASN A 96 -3.96 11.24 5.52
N ARG A 97 -2.64 11.08 5.66
CA ARG A 97 -1.72 10.95 4.52
C ARG A 97 -0.66 9.90 4.75
N VAL A 98 -0.28 9.23 3.67
CA VAL A 98 0.88 8.36 3.56
C VAL A 98 1.82 8.93 2.50
N THR A 99 3.11 8.95 2.78
CA THR A 99 4.13 9.37 1.82
C THR A 99 5.25 8.36 1.82
N LEU A 100 5.63 7.90 0.64
CA LEU A 100 6.80 7.06 0.43
C LEU A 100 7.92 7.93 -0.11
N PHE A 101 9.11 7.76 0.44
CA PHE A 101 10.31 8.50 0.10
C PHE A 101 11.37 7.56 -0.45
N ARG A 102 12.12 8.02 -1.46
CA ARG A 102 13.39 7.41 -1.86
C ARG A 102 14.48 8.40 -1.47
N GLY A 103 15.20 8.09 -0.39
CA GLY A 103 16.08 9.08 0.26
C GLY A 103 15.27 10.26 0.79
N GLY A 104 15.46 11.46 0.23
CA GLY A 104 14.72 12.68 0.57
C GLY A 104 13.55 13.02 -0.36
N GLU A 105 13.39 12.30 -1.48
CA GLU A 105 12.39 12.63 -2.50
C GLU A 105 11.10 11.85 -2.30
N PRO A 106 9.92 12.51 -2.30
CA PRO A 106 8.64 11.80 -2.27
C PRO A 106 8.41 11.09 -3.61
N VAL A 107 8.30 9.77 -3.55
CA VAL A 107 8.07 8.90 -4.72
C VAL A 107 6.65 8.34 -4.78
N ALA A 108 5.91 8.36 -3.68
CA ALA A 108 4.48 8.13 -3.72
C ALA A 108 3.78 8.93 -2.63
N VAL A 109 2.60 9.44 -2.93
CA VAL A 109 1.77 10.19 -1.97
C VAL A 109 0.36 9.64 -2.05
N GLY A 110 -0.21 9.30 -0.90
CA GLY A 110 -1.60 8.85 -0.80
C GLY A 110 -2.32 9.45 0.39
N LYS A 111 -3.64 9.51 0.29
CA LYS A 111 -4.54 9.92 1.38
C LYS A 111 -5.13 8.68 2.03
N ILE A 112 -5.10 8.64 3.34
CA ILE A 112 -5.77 7.62 4.14
C ILE A 112 -7.24 8.00 4.25
N THR A 113 -8.12 7.08 3.89
CA THR A 113 -9.58 7.21 4.02
C THR A 113 -10.08 6.17 5.01
N TRP A 114 -11.29 6.37 5.55
CA TRP A 114 -11.92 5.38 6.43
C TRP A 114 -12.07 3.99 5.79
N GLY A 115 -12.11 3.92 4.45
CA GLY A 115 -12.19 2.68 3.70
C GLY A 115 -10.84 2.12 3.23
N GLY A 116 -9.71 2.81 3.42
CA GLY A 116 -8.40 2.34 2.98
C GLY A 116 -7.44 3.47 2.59
N VAL A 117 -6.69 3.32 1.50
CA VAL A 117 -5.72 4.33 1.04
C VAL A 117 -5.92 4.63 -0.44
N ARG A 118 -5.89 5.93 -0.76
CA ARG A 118 -5.90 6.47 -2.12
C ARG A 118 -4.54 7.07 -2.45
N PHE A 119 -3.71 6.39 -3.23
CA PHE A 119 -2.53 7.02 -3.82
C PHE A 119 -2.95 8.00 -4.91
N GLU A 120 -2.39 9.20 -4.88
CA GLU A 120 -2.62 10.27 -5.87
C GLU A 120 -1.43 10.39 -6.84
N MET A 121 -0.24 9.96 -6.38
CA MET A 121 1.03 10.11 -7.06
C MET A 121 1.87 8.85 -6.78
N MET A 122 2.46 8.24 -7.80
CA MET A 122 3.35 7.08 -7.65
C MET A 122 4.42 7.01 -8.75
N ASP A 123 5.67 6.84 -8.33
CA ASP A 123 6.83 6.63 -9.19
C ASP A 123 6.63 5.38 -10.07
N PRO A 124 7.01 5.42 -11.36
CA PRO A 124 6.88 4.29 -12.29
C PRO A 124 7.45 2.95 -11.77
N GLU A 125 8.50 2.98 -10.94
CA GLU A 125 9.08 1.77 -10.36
C GLU A 125 8.14 1.05 -9.37
N LEU A 126 7.23 1.80 -8.75
CA LEU A 126 6.24 1.31 -7.80
C LEU A 126 4.90 0.97 -8.45
N GLN A 127 4.66 1.41 -9.70
CA GLN A 127 3.42 1.10 -10.43
C GLN A 127 3.19 -0.41 -10.58
N ASP A 128 4.27 -1.19 -10.66
CA ASP A 128 4.21 -2.65 -10.79
C ASP A 128 3.57 -3.34 -9.58
N ILE A 129 3.52 -2.65 -8.43
CA ILE A 129 2.93 -3.12 -7.17
C ILE A 129 1.94 -2.10 -6.58
N GLU A 130 1.44 -1.17 -7.39
CA GLU A 130 0.60 -0.05 -6.91
C GLU A 130 -0.66 -0.53 -6.18
N ARG A 131 -1.27 -1.61 -6.69
CA ARG A 131 -2.52 -2.17 -6.19
C ARG A 131 -2.27 -2.89 -4.88
N GLU A 132 -1.19 -3.64 -4.82
CA GLU A 132 -0.73 -4.35 -3.64
C GLU A 132 -0.35 -3.38 -2.53
N LEU A 133 0.32 -2.26 -2.87
CA LEU A 133 0.64 -1.18 -1.94
C LEU A 133 -0.64 -0.53 -1.42
N ALA A 134 -1.55 -0.09 -2.29
CA ALA A 134 -2.82 0.51 -1.88
C ALA A 134 -3.60 -0.42 -0.94
N LEU A 135 -3.71 -1.69 -1.29
CA LEU A 135 -4.35 -2.71 -0.49
C LEU A 135 -3.65 -2.92 0.86
N GLY A 136 -2.33 -3.04 0.87
CA GLY A 136 -1.54 -3.26 2.08
C GLY A 136 -1.59 -2.10 3.06
N PHE A 137 -1.42 -0.88 2.56
CA PHE A 137 -1.54 0.34 3.37
C PHE A 137 -2.98 0.57 3.84
N GLY A 138 -3.97 0.20 3.03
CA GLY A 138 -5.38 0.17 3.43
C GLY A 138 -5.64 -0.77 4.61
N LEU A 139 -5.11 -1.99 4.56
CA LEU A 139 -5.28 -2.99 5.64
C LEU A 139 -4.66 -2.48 6.95
N ARG A 140 -3.48 -1.87 6.88
CA ARG A 140 -2.85 -1.24 8.05
C ARG A 140 -3.69 -0.09 8.59
N ALA A 141 -4.18 0.80 7.73
CA ALA A 141 -5.01 1.93 8.14
C ALA A 141 -6.27 1.47 8.86
N GLN A 142 -6.92 0.41 8.37
CA GLN A 142 -8.07 -0.19 9.05
C GLN A 142 -7.72 -0.80 10.41
N ALA A 143 -6.58 -1.50 10.50
CA ALA A 143 -6.14 -2.07 11.76
C ALA A 143 -5.88 -0.99 12.81
N ILE A 144 -5.25 0.13 12.42
CA ILE A 144 -5.04 1.29 13.30
C ILE A 144 -6.39 1.90 13.70
N ALA A 145 -7.28 2.14 12.74
CA ALA A 145 -8.60 2.72 13.04
C ALA A 145 -9.41 1.83 13.99
N THR A 146 -9.38 0.51 13.79
CA THR A 146 -10.04 -0.47 14.67
C THR A 146 -9.42 -0.46 16.06
N ALA A 147 -8.09 -0.42 16.16
CA ALA A 147 -7.39 -0.37 17.46
C ALA A 147 -7.69 0.92 18.23
N VAL A 148 -7.77 2.07 17.54
CA VAL A 148 -8.17 3.35 18.15
C VAL A 148 -9.62 3.29 18.65
N VAL A 149 -10.55 2.76 17.86
CA VAL A 149 -11.95 2.59 18.27
C VAL A 149 -12.08 1.62 19.45
N ALA A 150 -11.25 0.57 19.49
CA ALA A 150 -11.21 -0.40 20.58
C ALA A 150 -10.45 0.10 21.83
N GLY A 151 -9.81 1.28 21.79
CA GLY A 151 -9.08 1.86 22.92
C GLY A 151 -7.74 1.21 23.25
N VAL A 152 -7.07 0.59 22.26
CA VAL A 152 -5.83 -0.20 22.45
C VAL A 152 -4.60 0.49 21.85
N TYR A 153 -4.65 1.82 21.66
CA TYR A 153 -3.61 2.60 20.97
C TYR A 153 -3.07 3.76 21.80
#